data_AF-A0A2W4R8S6-F1
#
_entry.id   AF-A0A2W4R8S6-F1
#
_cell.length_a   1.000
_cell.length_b   1.000
_cell.length_c   1.000
_cell.angle_alpha   90.00
_cell.angle_beta   90.00
_cell.angle_gamma   90.00
#
_symmetry.space_group_name_H-M   'P 1'
#
loop_
_entity.id
_entity.type
_entity.pdbx_description
1 polymer ?
#
loop_
_entity_poly.entity_id
_entity_poly.type
_entity_poly.pdbx_seq_one_letter_code
_entity_poly.pdbx_strand_id
1 'polypeptide(L)'
;MSGMRARSTRREFFAKGGAILGAGVASAVGVSSAVAAGTRSGEEELMRLRRELDHAKEREAIRGVHLAFAAQIESRSYDALAELFDEGAMVNLSGVSATGKAGIRRLFAEQYREQTAAVLHCAYRPNARQSEDAVTIADDCTQATAILHVDVQLGVPLQDDCTAAQMARLQGQLADCRWESGRLEARYVKSAGEWKIASLIYPAG
;
A
#
# COMPACT_ATOMS: atom_id res chain seq x y z
N MET A 1 26.08 -49.37 -1.16
CA MET A 1 25.96 -47.94 -1.49
C MET A 1 24.46 -47.66 -1.71
N SER A 2 23.66 -47.41 -0.66
CA SER A 2 23.43 -46.11 0.01
C SER A 2 23.37 -44.94 -0.98
N GLY A 3 22.27 -44.21 -1.17
CA GLY A 3 21.01 -44.20 -0.43
C GLY A 3 19.92 -43.37 -1.13
N MET A 4 18.70 -43.62 -0.67
CA MET A 4 17.43 -43.04 -1.10
C MET A 4 17.07 -41.84 -0.20
N ARG A 5 16.70 -40.68 -0.76
CA ARG A 5 15.98 -39.59 -0.06
C ARG A 5 15.09 -38.88 -1.09
N ALA A 6 13.76 -39.04 -1.06
CA ALA A 6 12.74 -38.59 -0.11
C ALA A 6 12.10 -37.25 -0.57
N ARG A 7 10.86 -37.36 -1.06
CA ARG A 7 9.91 -36.28 -1.36
C ARG A 7 9.57 -35.52 -0.06
N SER A 8 9.52 -34.19 -0.14
CA SER A 8 9.10 -33.32 0.96
C SER A 8 7.66 -32.84 0.76
N THR A 9 6.79 -33.22 1.69
CA THR A 9 5.43 -32.73 1.87
C THR A 9 5.41 -31.84 3.13
N ARG A 10 4.99 -30.57 3.00
CA ARG A 10 4.56 -29.69 4.11
C ARG A 10 3.17 -29.17 3.75
N ARG A 11 2.09 -29.75 4.27
CA ARG A 11 1.47 -29.63 5.62
C ARG A 11 0.70 -28.32 5.81
N GLU A 12 -0.60 -28.47 5.58
CA GLU A 12 -1.73 -27.75 6.14
C GLU A 12 -1.73 -27.79 7.68
N PHE A 13 -1.94 -26.65 8.33
CA PHE A 13 -2.36 -26.44 9.74
C PHE A 13 -2.91 -25.01 9.79
N PHE A 14 -4.12 -24.65 10.23
CA PHE A 14 -5.02 -25.19 11.23
C PHE A 14 -6.49 -25.05 10.81
N ALA A 15 -7.23 -26.15 10.80
CA ALA A 15 -8.68 -26.16 10.94
C ALA A 15 -9.00 -27.11 12.11
N LYS A 16 -9.33 -26.57 13.29
CA LYS A 16 -10.04 -27.25 14.39
C LYS A 16 -10.26 -26.37 15.62
N GLY A 17 -11.47 -26.44 16.15
CA GLY A 17 -11.93 -25.97 17.46
C GLY A 17 -12.94 -24.84 17.32
N GLY A 18 -14.18 -24.90 17.77
CA GLY A 18 -15.02 -25.78 18.62
C GLY A 18 -16.34 -24.96 18.77
N ALA A 19 -17.43 -25.32 19.42
CA ALA A 19 -17.92 -26.48 20.13
C ALA A 19 -19.47 -26.35 20.10
N ILE A 20 -20.14 -27.47 20.27
CA ILE A 20 -21.60 -27.60 20.42
C ILE A 20 -22.00 -27.17 21.84
N LEU A 21 -23.09 -26.41 21.98
CA LEU A 21 -23.91 -26.36 23.20
C LEU A 21 -25.39 -26.33 22.79
N GLY A 22 -26.19 -27.21 23.40
CA GLY A 22 -27.62 -27.38 23.12
C GLY A 22 -28.54 -27.00 24.27
N ALA A 23 -29.82 -27.28 24.03
CA ALA A 23 -30.97 -27.44 24.94
C ALA A 23 -31.67 -26.19 25.52
N GLY A 24 -33.01 -26.25 25.49
CA GLY A 24 -33.98 -25.28 26.04
C GLY A 24 -33.90 -25.11 27.57
N VAL A 25 -34.74 -24.33 28.26
CA VAL A 25 -36.21 -24.23 28.23
C VAL A 25 -36.64 -22.92 28.93
N ALA A 26 -37.91 -22.54 28.72
CA ALA A 26 -38.83 -21.85 29.66
C ALA A 26 -39.00 -20.33 29.57
N SER A 27 -40.20 -19.95 29.13
CA SER A 27 -40.80 -18.62 29.22
C SER A 27 -41.00 -18.22 30.68
N ALA A 28 -40.40 -17.10 31.11
CA ALA A 28 -40.79 -16.38 32.30
C ALA A 28 -41.23 -14.96 31.90
N VAL A 29 -42.51 -14.68 32.12
CA VAL A 29 -43.12 -13.36 31.95
C VAL A 29 -42.65 -12.46 33.10
N GLY A 30 -42.05 -11.32 32.75
CA GLY A 30 -42.00 -10.13 33.60
C GLY A 30 -40.61 -9.68 34.03
N VAL A 31 -39.99 -8.75 33.28
CA VAL A 31 -39.27 -7.56 33.81
C VAL A 31 -39.26 -6.49 32.71
N SER A 32 -40.20 -5.53 32.76
CA SER A 32 -40.26 -4.41 31.79
C SER A 32 -39.38 -3.21 32.15
N SER A 33 -38.32 -3.37 32.96
CA SER A 33 -37.40 -2.28 33.32
C SER A 33 -35.92 -2.52 33.02
N ALA A 34 -35.49 -3.75 32.72
CA ALA A 34 -34.10 -4.07 32.35
C ALA A 34 -33.81 -3.89 30.85
N VAL A 35 -34.85 -3.82 30.02
CA VAL A 35 -34.72 -3.66 28.56
C VAL A 35 -34.12 -2.29 28.19
N ALA A 36 -34.47 -1.23 28.93
CA ALA A 36 -33.98 0.12 28.65
C ALA A 36 -32.49 0.33 29.00
N ALA A 37 -31.94 -0.46 29.94
CA ALA A 37 -30.51 -0.42 30.28
C ALA A 37 -29.68 -1.28 29.31
N GLY A 38 -30.23 -2.43 28.87
CA GLY A 38 -29.61 -3.29 27.85
C GLY A 38 -29.62 -2.67 26.45
N THR A 39 -30.64 -1.89 26.08
CA THR A 39 -30.68 -1.20 24.78
C THR A 39 -29.69 -0.06 24.67
N ARG A 40 -29.48 0.75 25.73
CA ARG A 40 -28.46 1.83 25.71
C ARG A 40 -27.04 1.30 25.55
N SER A 41 -26.70 0.23 26.26
CA SER A 41 -25.39 -0.42 26.10
C SER A 41 -25.21 -1.04 24.71
N GLY A 42 -26.27 -1.61 24.12
CA GLY A 42 -26.23 -2.14 22.75
C GLY A 42 -26.12 -1.06 21.68
N GLU A 43 -26.79 0.09 21.84
CA GLU A 43 -26.70 1.23 20.93
C GLU A 43 -25.31 1.88 20.96
N GLU A 44 -24.72 2.06 22.15
CA GLU A 44 -23.36 2.56 22.32
C GLU A 44 -22.33 1.63 21.65
N GLU A 45 -22.47 0.33 21.86
CA GLU A 45 -21.60 -0.69 21.23
C GLU A 45 -21.73 -0.69 19.71
N LEU A 46 -22.96 -0.62 19.20
CA LEU A 46 -23.23 -0.58 17.76
C LEU A 46 -22.67 0.71 17.13
N MET A 47 -22.76 1.85 17.82
CA MET A 47 -22.15 3.10 17.37
C MET A 47 -20.62 3.05 17.41
N ARG A 48 -20.02 2.35 18.40
CA ARG A 48 -18.58 2.09 18.42
C ARG A 48 -18.14 1.23 17.24
N LEU A 49 -18.79 0.09 17.03
CA LEU A 49 -18.46 -0.83 15.94
C LEU A 49 -18.64 -0.20 14.56
N ARG A 50 -19.67 0.64 14.36
CA ARG A 50 -19.85 1.40 13.12
C ARG A 50 -18.67 2.33 12.86
N ARG A 51 -18.25 3.10 13.86
CA ARG A 51 -17.07 3.97 13.74
C ARG A 51 -15.80 3.18 13.44
N GLU A 52 -15.58 2.07 14.12
CA GLU A 52 -14.43 1.20 13.87
C GLU A 52 -14.44 0.62 12.45
N LEU A 53 -15.60 0.17 11.98
CA LEU A 53 -15.78 -0.33 10.62
C LEU A 53 -15.51 0.77 9.57
N ASP A 54 -16.01 1.98 9.80
CA ASP A 54 -15.80 3.10 8.91
C ASP A 54 -14.30 3.47 8.87
N HIS A 55 -13.64 3.60 10.02
CA HIS A 55 -12.18 3.79 10.07
C HIS A 55 -11.41 2.68 9.35
N ALA A 56 -11.83 1.41 9.48
CA ALA A 56 -11.19 0.30 8.79
C ALA A 56 -11.36 0.40 7.27
N LYS A 57 -12.54 0.80 6.78
CA LYS A 57 -12.80 1.03 5.35
C LYS A 57 -11.96 2.18 4.80
N GLU A 58 -11.89 3.30 5.52
CA GLU A 58 -11.08 4.44 5.11
C GLU A 58 -9.59 4.06 5.03
N ARG A 59 -9.10 3.24 5.97
CA ARG A 59 -7.72 2.74 5.95
C ARG A 59 -7.45 1.88 4.72
N GLU A 60 -8.38 1.01 4.37
CA GLU A 60 -8.26 0.16 3.19
C GLU A 60 -8.34 0.96 1.89
N ALA A 61 -9.19 2.00 1.85
CA ALA A 61 -9.26 2.92 0.72
C ALA A 61 -7.92 3.63 0.49
N ILE A 62 -7.23 4.09 1.55
CA ILE A 62 -5.90 4.70 1.44
C ILE A 62 -4.87 3.70 0.91
N ARG A 63 -4.89 2.45 1.37
CA ARG A 63 -4.02 1.39 0.80
C ARG A 63 -4.32 1.17 -0.68
N GLY A 64 -5.60 1.18 -1.06
CA GLY A 64 -6.04 1.12 -2.45
C GLY A 64 -5.44 2.25 -3.31
N VAL A 65 -5.44 3.49 -2.82
CA VAL A 65 -4.81 4.63 -3.50
C VAL A 65 -3.30 4.39 -3.69
N HIS A 66 -2.61 3.89 -2.67
CA HIS A 66 -1.18 3.61 -2.77
C HIS A 66 -0.85 2.47 -3.75
N LEU A 67 -1.63 1.38 -3.73
CA LEU A 67 -1.49 0.29 -4.70
C LEU A 67 -1.77 0.77 -6.12
N ALA A 68 -2.78 1.62 -6.32
CA ALA A 68 -3.05 2.25 -7.61
C ALA A 68 -1.85 3.10 -8.05
N PHE A 69 -1.25 3.89 -7.16
CA PHE A 69 -0.05 4.68 -7.44
C PHE A 69 1.11 3.80 -7.95
N ALA A 70 1.43 2.71 -7.23
CA ALA A 70 2.47 1.77 -7.66
C ALA A 70 2.16 1.16 -9.04
N ALA A 71 0.92 0.70 -9.25
CA ALA A 71 0.49 0.11 -10.52
C ALA A 71 0.55 1.11 -11.70
N GLN A 72 0.20 2.39 -11.48
CA GLN A 72 0.30 3.41 -12.53
C GLN A 72 1.76 3.75 -12.89
N ILE A 73 2.69 3.70 -11.91
CA ILE A 73 4.14 3.83 -12.19
C ILE A 73 4.63 2.66 -13.02
N GLU A 74 4.33 1.43 -12.61
CA GLU A 74 4.78 0.20 -13.29
C GLU A 74 4.26 0.12 -14.73
N SER A 75 3.00 0.53 -14.95
CA SER A 75 2.38 0.58 -16.28
C SER A 75 2.72 1.84 -17.10
N ARG A 76 3.52 2.76 -16.54
CA ARG A 76 3.91 4.05 -17.16
C ARG A 76 2.72 4.92 -17.58
N SER A 77 1.60 4.80 -16.89
CA SER A 77 0.37 5.53 -17.14
C SER A 77 0.35 6.84 -16.36
N TYR A 78 1.22 7.78 -16.74
CA TYR A 78 1.47 9.00 -15.97
C TYR A 78 0.31 9.99 -15.94
N ASP A 79 -0.57 9.94 -16.94
CA ASP A 79 -1.80 10.74 -16.92
C ASP A 79 -2.76 10.26 -15.84
N ALA A 80 -2.99 8.94 -15.76
CA ALA A 80 -3.82 8.35 -14.70
C ALA A 80 -3.15 8.45 -13.32
N LEU A 81 -1.82 8.37 -13.26
CA LEU A 81 -1.05 8.62 -12.05
C LEU A 81 -1.35 10.01 -11.48
N ALA A 82 -1.35 11.04 -12.32
CA ALA A 82 -1.62 12.42 -11.89
C ALA A 82 -3.05 12.59 -11.33
N GLU A 83 -4.02 11.78 -11.77
CA GLU A 83 -5.40 11.79 -11.25
C GLU A 83 -5.53 11.25 -9.80
N LEU A 84 -4.50 10.57 -9.28
CA LEU A 84 -4.44 10.14 -7.88
C LEU A 84 -4.04 11.27 -6.93
N PHE A 85 -3.49 12.37 -7.45
CA PHE A 85 -3.05 13.51 -6.66
C PHE A 85 -4.13 14.57 -6.54
N ASP A 86 -4.12 15.27 -5.41
CA ASP A 86 -4.90 16.50 -5.23
C ASP A 86 -4.37 17.62 -6.14
N GLU A 87 -5.20 18.61 -6.47
CA GLU A 87 -4.82 19.72 -7.35
C GLU A 87 -3.60 20.50 -6.84
N GLY A 88 -3.49 20.67 -5.51
CA GLY A 88 -2.38 21.36 -4.84
C GLY A 88 -1.25 20.45 -4.37
N ALA A 89 -1.22 19.18 -4.81
CA ALA A 89 -0.32 18.19 -4.23
C ALA A 89 1.17 18.49 -4.44
N MET A 90 2.00 17.94 -3.56
CA MET A 90 3.45 18.06 -3.63
C MET A 90 4.12 16.69 -3.65
N VAL A 91 5.09 16.50 -4.54
CA VAL A 91 5.90 15.28 -4.61
C VAL A 91 7.37 15.66 -4.42
N ASN A 92 8.08 14.91 -3.59
CA ASN A 92 9.54 14.96 -3.46
C ASN A 92 10.09 13.52 -3.44
N LEU A 93 10.78 13.12 -4.49
CA LEU A 93 11.38 11.79 -4.62
C LEU A 93 12.90 11.95 -4.74
N SER A 94 13.63 11.58 -3.70
CA SER A 94 15.10 11.62 -3.67
C SER A 94 15.69 12.98 -4.06
N GLY A 95 15.08 14.08 -3.59
CA GLY A 95 15.54 15.45 -3.83
C GLY A 95 14.96 16.10 -5.10
N VAL A 96 14.21 15.34 -5.90
CA VAL A 96 13.50 15.87 -7.06
C VAL A 96 12.07 16.20 -6.65
N SER A 97 11.63 17.43 -6.89
CA SER A 97 10.33 17.89 -6.45
C SER A 97 9.44 18.44 -7.55
N ALA A 98 8.14 18.29 -7.37
CA ALA A 98 7.12 18.88 -8.21
C ALA A 98 5.90 19.27 -7.37
N THR A 99 5.18 20.29 -7.83
CA THR A 99 3.97 20.79 -7.18
C THR A 99 2.84 20.91 -8.19
N GLY A 100 1.63 20.67 -7.70
CA GLY A 100 0.41 20.62 -8.48
C GLY A 100 0.36 19.46 -9.47
N LYS A 101 -0.86 19.11 -9.87
CA LYS A 101 -1.12 17.97 -10.76
C LYS A 101 -0.36 18.05 -12.09
N ALA A 102 -0.29 19.23 -12.70
CA ALA A 102 0.45 19.44 -13.95
C ALA A 102 1.98 19.33 -13.77
N GLY A 103 2.52 19.80 -12.65
CA GLY A 103 3.94 19.66 -12.33
C GLY A 103 4.31 18.20 -12.06
N ILE A 104 3.46 17.48 -11.32
CA ILE A 104 3.62 16.05 -11.04
C ILE A 104 3.53 15.23 -12.33
N ARG A 105 2.54 15.46 -13.18
CA ARG A 105 2.42 14.81 -14.50
C ARG A 105 3.70 15.01 -15.31
N ARG A 106 4.20 16.24 -15.36
CA ARG A 106 5.41 16.59 -16.07
C ARG A 106 6.64 15.90 -15.49
N LEU A 107 6.81 15.94 -14.17
CA LEU A 107 7.88 15.22 -13.48
C LEU A 107 7.88 13.74 -13.89
N PHE A 108 6.73 13.08 -13.82
CA PHE A 108 6.66 11.67 -14.16
C PHE A 108 6.85 11.40 -15.66
N ALA A 109 6.28 12.24 -16.53
CA ALA A 109 6.42 12.12 -17.97
C ALA A 109 7.86 12.43 -18.42
N GLU A 110 8.40 13.61 -18.16
CA GLU A 110 9.74 14.00 -18.64
C GLU A 110 10.82 13.15 -17.99
N GLN A 111 10.78 13.00 -16.66
CA GLN A 111 11.84 12.31 -15.96
C GLN A 111 11.81 10.82 -16.22
N TYR A 112 10.64 10.16 -16.23
CA TYR A 112 10.61 8.70 -16.33
C TYR A 112 10.27 8.16 -17.74
N ARG A 113 9.74 8.98 -18.66
CA ARG A 113 9.55 8.57 -20.07
C ARG A 113 10.83 8.70 -20.89
N GLU A 114 11.63 9.74 -20.64
CA GLU A 114 12.87 10.01 -21.42
C GLU A 114 14.13 9.38 -20.81
N GLN A 115 14.01 8.72 -19.65
CA GLN A 115 15.12 8.01 -19.02
C GLN A 115 15.45 6.70 -19.74
N THR A 116 16.22 6.82 -20.82
CA THR A 116 17.05 5.74 -21.38
C THR A 116 18.33 5.51 -20.59
N ALA A 117 18.63 6.29 -19.54
CA ALA A 117 19.92 6.21 -18.83
C ALA A 117 19.84 6.46 -17.31
N ALA A 118 18.65 6.64 -16.73
CA ALA A 118 18.50 6.69 -15.28
C ALA A 118 17.50 5.65 -14.79
N VAL A 119 17.75 5.24 -13.55
CA VAL A 119 16.98 4.39 -12.66
C VAL A 119 15.49 4.23 -13.05
N LEU A 120 15.20 3.15 -13.79
CA LEU A 120 13.87 2.66 -14.11
C LEU A 120 13.26 2.01 -12.87
N HIS A 121 12.12 2.52 -12.39
CA HIS A 121 11.28 1.77 -11.46
C HIS A 121 10.62 0.60 -12.20
N CYS A 122 11.14 -0.62 -12.04
CA CYS A 122 10.66 -1.78 -12.79
C CYS A 122 9.75 -2.72 -11.98
N ALA A 123 9.73 -2.62 -10.65
CA ALA A 123 8.81 -3.37 -9.81
C ALA A 123 8.73 -2.82 -8.38
N TYR A 124 7.53 -2.81 -7.82
CA TYR A 124 7.25 -2.73 -6.39
C TYR A 124 7.16 -4.14 -5.80
N ARG A 125 7.81 -4.39 -4.66
CA ARG A 125 7.78 -5.72 -4.02
C ARG A 125 7.29 -5.66 -2.58
N PRO A 126 6.40 -6.59 -2.17
CA PRO A 126 6.14 -6.83 -0.76
C PRO A 126 7.39 -7.24 0.01
N ASN A 127 7.65 -6.58 1.14
CA ASN A 127 8.79 -6.87 2.02
C ASN A 127 8.32 -7.13 3.46
N ALA A 128 9.21 -7.68 4.29
CA ALA A 128 8.87 -8.01 5.68
C ALA A 128 8.47 -6.79 6.53
N ARG A 129 8.96 -5.59 6.14
CA ARG A 129 8.72 -4.32 6.83
C ARG A 129 7.36 -3.71 6.50
N GLN A 130 6.63 -4.22 5.51
CA GLN A 130 5.25 -3.77 5.25
C GLN A 130 4.31 -4.05 6.43
N SER A 131 4.66 -5.00 7.30
CA SER A 131 3.96 -5.21 8.57
C SER A 131 4.13 -4.03 9.55
N GLU A 132 5.14 -3.18 9.35
CA GLU A 132 5.41 -1.95 10.10
C GLU A 132 4.75 -0.72 9.47
N ASP A 133 4.03 -0.88 8.35
CA ASP A 133 3.34 0.22 7.68
C ASP A 133 2.24 0.80 8.58
N ALA A 134 2.26 2.12 8.73
CA ALA A 134 1.33 2.84 9.58
C ALA A 134 0.46 3.77 8.75
N VAL A 135 -0.86 3.67 8.90
CA VAL A 135 -1.83 4.60 8.33
C VAL A 135 -2.65 5.19 9.46
N THR A 136 -2.56 6.49 9.62
CA THR A 136 -3.28 7.27 10.63
C THR A 136 -4.31 8.14 9.92
N ILE A 137 -5.56 8.06 10.35
CA ILE A 137 -6.69 8.81 9.78
C ILE A 137 -7.14 9.81 10.83
N ALA A 138 -7.36 11.05 10.42
CA ALA A 138 -7.90 12.07 11.30
C ALA A 138 -9.33 11.73 11.74
N ASP A 139 -9.76 12.23 12.90
CA ASP A 139 -11.08 11.93 13.49
C ASP A 139 -12.25 12.36 12.60
N ASP A 140 -12.03 13.33 11.71
CA ASP A 140 -13.01 13.84 10.75
C ASP A 140 -13.08 13.01 9.46
N CYS A 141 -12.21 12.01 9.30
CA CYS A 141 -12.05 11.20 8.09
C CYS A 141 -11.83 12.02 6.81
N THR A 142 -11.29 13.24 6.91
CA THR A 142 -10.98 14.09 5.74
C THR A 142 -9.50 14.09 5.39
N GLN A 143 -8.64 13.75 6.34
CA GLN A 143 -7.19 13.70 6.18
C GLN A 143 -6.61 12.39 6.70
N ALA A 144 -5.50 11.98 6.10
CA ALA A 144 -4.73 10.86 6.61
C ALA A 144 -3.24 11.02 6.32
N THR A 145 -2.43 10.33 7.10
CA THR A 145 -0.99 10.22 6.89
C THR A 145 -0.60 8.75 6.84
N ALA A 146 0.36 8.40 6.00
CA ALA A 146 0.93 7.07 5.96
C ALA A 146 2.45 7.10 5.96
N ILE A 147 3.02 6.09 6.62
CA ILE A 147 4.43 5.73 6.53
C ILE A 147 4.46 4.32 5.96
N LEU A 148 5.05 4.17 4.77
CA LEU A 148 5.03 2.93 4.00
C LEU A 148 6.46 2.51 3.68
N HIS A 149 6.77 1.24 3.88
CA HIS A 149 8.06 0.68 3.50
C HIS A 149 7.99 0.15 2.07
N VAL A 150 8.85 0.69 1.23
CA VAL A 150 8.84 0.44 -0.21
C VAL A 150 10.18 -0.15 -0.63
N ASP A 151 10.11 -1.23 -1.41
CA ASP A 151 11.24 -1.73 -2.18
C ASP A 151 10.96 -1.40 -3.63
N VAL A 152 11.91 -0.70 -4.26
CA VAL A 152 11.81 -0.36 -5.67
C VAL A 152 13.03 -0.84 -6.41
N GLN A 153 12.81 -1.58 -7.48
CA GLN A 153 13.89 -1.96 -8.39
C GLN A 153 14.17 -0.81 -9.33
N LEU A 154 15.44 -0.43 -9.41
CA LEU A 154 15.99 0.71 -10.11
C LEU A 154 16.93 0.20 -11.21
N GLY A 155 16.60 0.43 -12.48
CA GLY A 155 17.40 -0.02 -13.62
C GLY A 155 18.12 1.13 -14.33
N VAL A 156 19.45 1.11 -14.43
CA VAL A 156 20.21 2.04 -15.27
C VAL A 156 20.50 1.32 -16.59
N PRO A 157 19.94 1.74 -17.74
CA PRO A 157 20.24 1.09 -19.00
C PRO A 157 21.72 1.18 -19.33
N LEU A 158 22.22 0.15 -20.02
CA LEU A 158 23.61 0.13 -20.45
C LEU A 158 23.84 1.21 -21.51
N GLN A 159 24.87 2.02 -21.32
CA GLN A 159 25.27 3.03 -22.30
C GLN A 159 25.79 2.35 -23.57
N ASP A 160 25.66 3.04 -24.72
CA ASP A 160 26.03 2.53 -26.05
C ASP A 160 27.51 2.12 -26.18
N ASP A 161 28.37 2.52 -25.25
CA ASP A 161 29.79 2.16 -25.19
C ASP A 161 30.08 0.89 -24.36
N CYS A 162 29.05 0.20 -23.87
CA CYS A 162 29.23 -1.04 -23.11
C CYS A 162 29.86 -2.13 -23.96
N THR A 163 31.02 -2.61 -23.52
CA THR A 163 31.75 -3.69 -24.18
C THR A 163 30.95 -5.00 -24.16
N ALA A 164 31.17 -5.88 -25.13
CA ALA A 164 30.58 -7.22 -25.15
C ALA A 164 30.86 -8.02 -23.86
N ALA A 165 32.00 -7.77 -23.20
CA ALA A 165 32.34 -8.36 -21.90
C ALA A 165 31.44 -7.83 -20.75
N GLN A 166 31.07 -6.54 -20.77
CA GLN A 166 30.10 -5.98 -19.81
C GLN A 166 28.69 -6.53 -20.05
N MET A 167 28.24 -6.64 -21.30
CA MET A 167 26.96 -7.27 -21.62
C MET A 167 26.91 -8.76 -21.22
N ALA A 168 28.02 -9.49 -21.41
CA ALA A 168 28.13 -10.90 -20.99
C ALA A 168 28.06 -11.07 -19.47
N ARG A 169 28.68 -10.16 -18.69
CA ARG A 169 28.60 -10.16 -17.22
C ARG A 169 27.17 -9.96 -16.71
N LEU A 170 26.38 -9.18 -17.43
CA LEU A 170 24.97 -8.94 -17.14
C LEU A 170 24.05 -10.04 -17.68
N GLN A 171 24.60 -11.13 -18.22
CA GLN A 171 23.87 -12.29 -18.71
C GLN A 171 22.77 -11.94 -19.74
N GLY A 172 22.99 -10.89 -20.55
CA GLY A 172 22.02 -10.40 -21.51
C GLY A 172 20.96 -9.44 -20.94
N GLN A 173 21.11 -8.98 -19.70
CA GLN A 173 20.32 -7.85 -19.20
C GLN A 173 20.78 -6.55 -19.88
N LEU A 174 19.81 -5.76 -20.34
CA LEU A 174 20.05 -4.47 -21.02
C LEU A 174 20.19 -3.29 -20.06
N ALA A 175 20.16 -3.56 -18.75
CA ALA A 175 20.27 -2.56 -17.69
C ALA A 175 20.96 -3.16 -16.46
N ASP A 176 21.71 -2.33 -15.75
CA ASP A 176 22.16 -2.61 -14.40
C ASP A 176 21.00 -2.34 -13.43
N CYS A 177 20.50 -3.39 -12.78
CA CYS A 177 19.34 -3.32 -11.91
C CYS A 177 19.77 -3.47 -10.45
N ARG A 178 19.40 -2.50 -9.62
CA ARG A 178 19.57 -2.58 -8.16
C ARG A 178 18.24 -2.44 -7.45
N TRP A 179 18.12 -3.05 -6.28
CA TRP A 179 16.98 -2.81 -5.40
C TRP A 179 17.35 -1.73 -4.40
N GLU A 180 16.47 -0.74 -4.24
CA GLU A 180 16.54 0.20 -3.14
C GLU A 180 15.33 0.01 -2.23
N SER A 181 15.59 -0.01 -0.92
CA SER A 181 14.57 -0.08 0.12
C SER A 181 14.55 1.24 0.86
N GLY A 182 13.37 1.80 1.09
CA GLY A 182 13.25 3.04 1.84
C GLY A 182 11.87 3.25 2.45
N ARG A 183 11.70 4.43 3.02
CA ARG A 183 10.45 4.85 3.68
C ARG A 183 9.79 5.93 2.85
N LEU A 184 8.55 5.67 2.45
CA LEU A 184 7.70 6.61 1.76
C LEU A 184 6.73 7.24 2.75
N GLU A 185 6.75 8.56 2.85
CA GLU A 185 5.84 9.32 3.69
C GLU A 185 4.78 9.98 2.81
N ALA A 186 3.52 9.71 3.12
CA ALA A 186 2.39 10.21 2.34
C ALA A 186 1.40 10.96 3.23
N ARG A 187 0.81 12.01 2.68
CA ARG A 187 -0.38 12.66 3.22
C ARG A 187 -1.48 12.55 2.19
N TYR A 188 -2.70 12.32 2.67
CA TYR A 188 -3.90 12.14 1.86
C TYR A 188 -4.97 13.13 2.32
N VAL A 189 -5.77 13.56 1.35
CA VAL A 189 -6.97 14.37 1.58
C VAL A 189 -8.14 13.71 0.89
N LYS A 190 -9.31 13.75 1.52
CA LYS A 190 -10.56 13.28 0.93
C LYS A 190 -11.21 14.44 0.17
N SER A 191 -11.20 14.39 -1.15
CA SER A 191 -11.78 15.40 -2.03
C SER A 191 -12.92 14.79 -2.83
N ALA A 192 -14.09 15.43 -2.79
CA ALA A 192 -15.33 14.94 -3.41
C ALA A 192 -15.69 13.47 -3.05
N GLY A 193 -15.35 13.04 -1.83
CA GLY A 193 -15.60 11.67 -1.34
C GLY A 193 -14.54 10.64 -1.69
N GLU A 194 -13.52 11.01 -2.47
CA GLU A 194 -12.40 10.13 -2.86
C GLU A 194 -11.12 10.53 -2.15
N TRP A 195 -10.30 9.56 -1.75
CA TRP A 195 -8.96 9.82 -1.24
C TRP A 195 -8.01 10.18 -2.38
N LYS A 196 -7.27 11.28 -2.20
CA LYS A 196 -6.22 11.77 -3.10
C LYS A 196 -4.92 11.97 -2.33
N ILE A 197 -3.80 11.85 -3.02
CA ILE A 197 -2.48 12.10 -2.46
C ILE A 197 -2.25 13.61 -2.40
N ALA A 198 -2.12 14.17 -1.21
CA ALA A 198 -1.81 15.58 -0.97
C ALA A 198 -0.31 15.84 -0.92
N SER A 199 0.47 14.92 -0.35
CA SER A 199 1.92 14.97 -0.45
C SER A 199 2.56 13.59 -0.47
N LEU A 200 3.65 13.44 -1.22
CA LEU A 200 4.42 12.21 -1.28
C LEU A 200 5.91 12.52 -1.16
N ILE A 201 6.57 11.94 -0.16
CA ILE A 201 7.97 12.21 0.16
C ILE A 201 8.71 10.88 0.27
N TYR A 202 9.74 10.71 -0.56
CA TYR A 202 10.76 9.69 -0.42
C TYR A 202 12.09 10.41 -0.14
N PRO A 203 12.57 10.44 1.11
CA PRO A 203 13.78 11.16 1.47
C PRO A 203 15.00 10.53 0.77
N ALA A 204 15.95 11.37 0.37
CA ALA A 204 17.25 10.88 -0.07
C ALA A 204 17.94 10.16 1.11
N GLY A 205 18.37 8.93 0.88
CA GLY A 205 19.15 8.14 1.84
C GLY A 205 20.58 8.62 2.01
#